data_AF-A0A436QTL8-F1
#
_entry.id   AF-A0A436QTL8-F1
#
_cell.length_a   1.000
_cell.length_b   1.000
_cell.length_c   1.000
_cell.angle_alpha   90.00
_cell.angle_beta   90.00
_cell.angle_gamma   90.00
#
_symmetry.space_group_name_H-M   'P 1'
#
loop_
_entity.id
_entity.type
_entity.pdbx_description
1 polymer ?
#
loop_
_entity_poly.entity_id
_entity_poly.type
_entity_poly.pdbx_seq_one_letter_code
_entity_poly.pdbx_strand_id
1 'polypeptide(L)'
;GVQLSFAPLVKQTAPAVVNVYASQTAKMTSPFEGDPFFEEFFGRAQPRAQSSLGSGVLVDPSGVIVTNFHVIKDADEVKVATADGREFTSKVMLRDETLDLAVLKISADKPFPVIAIGDSDALEVGDLVLAIGNPFGVGQTTTSGIVSALARSHIGVSDSGYFIQTDAAINPGNSGGALINMGGQLVGINTAIYSRSGGSIGIGFAIPSNMVRAFADAAKAGLDFFERPYIGAEFELVTPQIAESLGMEKPTGALVSSVEGSGPAG
;
A
#
# COMPACT_ATOMS: atom_id res chain seq x y z
N GLY A 1 18.84 10.27 -32.66
CA GLY A 1 17.38 10.25 -32.44
C GLY A 1 17.12 10.25 -30.96
N VAL A 2 16.05 10.89 -30.51
CA VAL A 2 15.63 10.84 -29.10
C VAL A 2 14.92 9.50 -28.87
N GLN A 3 15.39 8.69 -27.93
CA GLN A 3 14.73 7.46 -27.53
C GLN A 3 13.87 7.75 -26.30
N LEU A 4 12.54 7.64 -26.44
CA LEU A 4 11.60 7.78 -25.33
C LEU A 4 11.61 6.47 -24.52
N SER A 5 11.94 6.56 -23.24
CA SER A 5 12.02 5.40 -22.34
C SER A 5 11.74 5.81 -20.90
N PHE A 6 11.02 4.96 -20.17
CA PHE A 6 10.85 5.08 -18.72
C PHE A 6 12.10 4.62 -17.93
N ALA A 7 13.08 4.00 -18.58
CA ALA A 7 14.23 3.40 -17.90
C ALA A 7 15.03 4.37 -17.00
N PRO A 8 15.26 5.65 -17.36
CA PRO A 8 15.93 6.59 -16.46
C PRO A 8 15.14 6.81 -15.17
N LEU A 9 13.82 6.97 -15.29
CA LEU A 9 12.91 7.16 -14.16
C LEU A 9 12.88 5.91 -13.27
N VAL A 10 12.76 4.72 -13.87
CA VAL A 10 12.79 3.45 -13.14
C VAL A 10 14.12 3.28 -12.41
N LYS A 11 15.26 3.57 -13.04
CA LYS A 11 16.58 3.49 -12.38
C LYS A 11 16.70 4.41 -11.17
N GLN A 12 16.01 5.55 -11.19
CA GLN A 12 16.00 6.50 -10.09
C GLN A 12 15.14 6.02 -8.91
N THR A 13 13.97 5.45 -9.18
CA THR A 13 12.96 5.16 -8.14
C THR A 13 12.97 3.72 -7.67
N ALA A 14 13.31 2.77 -8.54
CA ALA A 14 13.40 1.34 -8.25
C ALA A 14 14.12 1.00 -6.94
N PRO A 15 15.30 1.56 -6.62
CA PRO A 15 16.07 1.14 -5.45
C PRO A 15 15.36 1.36 -4.11
N ALA A 16 14.34 2.23 -4.06
CA ALA A 16 13.54 2.49 -2.86
C ALA A 16 12.39 1.49 -2.66
N VAL A 17 12.09 0.65 -3.66
CA VAL A 17 11.07 -0.40 -3.55
C VAL A 17 11.73 -1.68 -3.05
N VAL A 18 11.18 -2.24 -1.99
CA VAL A 18 11.74 -3.38 -1.25
C VAL A 18 10.78 -4.57 -1.27
N ASN A 19 11.31 -5.76 -1.00
CA ASN A 19 10.51 -6.95 -0.78
C ASN A 19 10.16 -7.05 0.68
N VAL A 20 8.93 -7.45 0.99
CA VAL A 20 8.48 -7.71 2.35
C VAL A 20 8.12 -9.20 2.45
N TYR A 21 8.83 -9.89 3.34
CA TYR A 21 8.59 -11.29 3.68
C TYR A 21 7.97 -11.35 5.06
N ALA A 22 6.77 -11.90 5.13
CA ALA A 22 6.06 -12.11 6.38
C ALA A 22 6.03 -13.62 6.65
N SER A 23 6.73 -14.08 7.69
CA SER A 23 6.75 -15.50 8.05
C SER A 23 5.94 -15.77 9.31
N GLN A 24 5.18 -16.86 9.27
CA GLN A 24 4.62 -17.48 10.46
C GLN A 24 5.54 -18.58 10.97
N THR A 25 5.80 -18.55 12.26
CA THR A 25 6.37 -19.69 12.96
C THR A 25 5.26 -20.71 13.09
N ALA A 26 5.14 -21.62 12.12
CA ALA A 26 4.23 -22.74 12.24
C ALA A 26 4.60 -23.52 13.52
N LYS A 27 3.79 -23.40 14.58
CA LYS A 27 3.75 -24.39 15.65
C LYS A 27 3.07 -25.65 15.09
N MET A 28 3.79 -26.34 14.20
CA MET A 28 3.43 -27.69 13.80
C MET A 28 4.11 -28.60 14.80
N THR A 29 3.41 -28.97 15.88
CA THR A 29 3.75 -30.22 16.58
C THR A 29 3.54 -31.30 15.52
N SER A 30 4.63 -31.88 15.03
CA SER A 30 4.52 -32.97 14.06
C SER A 30 3.78 -34.11 14.76
N PRO A 31 2.76 -34.75 14.14
CA PRO A 31 2.11 -35.93 14.71
C PRO A 31 3.10 -37.09 14.97
N PHE A 32 4.33 -36.97 14.45
CA PHE A 32 5.42 -37.94 14.53
C PHE A 32 6.65 -37.37 15.27
N GLU A 33 6.51 -36.23 15.96
CA GLU A 33 7.59 -35.62 16.74
C GLU A 33 8.01 -36.58 17.87
N GLY A 34 9.21 -37.16 17.76
CA GLY A 34 9.76 -38.14 18.70
C GLY A 34 9.64 -39.61 18.31
N ASP A 35 9.22 -39.96 17.08
CA ASP A 35 9.22 -41.34 16.58
C ASP A 35 10.59 -41.74 15.98
N PRO A 36 11.35 -42.67 16.61
CA PRO A 36 12.68 -43.08 16.14
C PRO A 36 12.70 -43.69 14.73
N PHE A 37 11.60 -44.31 14.31
CA PHE A 37 11.50 -44.95 12.99
C PHE A 37 11.41 -43.92 11.87
N PHE A 38 10.75 -42.79 12.11
CA PHE A 38 10.55 -41.73 11.12
C PHE A 38 11.80 -40.84 10.95
N GLU A 39 12.54 -40.58 12.03
CA GLU A 39 13.78 -39.79 12.00
C GLU A 39 14.92 -40.46 11.22
N GLU A 40 15.03 -41.79 11.29
CA GLU A 40 16.09 -42.55 10.62
C GLU A 40 15.85 -42.73 9.10
N PHE A 41 14.59 -42.65 8.65
CA PHE A 41 14.22 -42.93 7.26
C PHE A 41 14.04 -41.68 6.38
N PHE A 42 13.60 -40.54 6.95
CA PHE A 42 13.25 -39.33 6.16
C PHE A 42 14.01 -38.07 6.60
N GLY A 43 14.79 -38.13 7.69
CA GLY A 43 15.46 -36.97 8.28
C GLY A 43 14.48 -35.96 8.88
N ARG A 44 14.99 -34.97 9.62
CA ARG A 44 14.17 -33.86 10.14
C ARG A 44 13.64 -33.03 8.97
N ALA A 45 12.38 -33.21 8.60
CA ALA A 45 11.68 -32.29 7.72
C ALA A 45 11.58 -30.94 8.43
N GLN A 46 12.30 -29.92 7.93
CA GLN A 46 12.14 -28.57 8.47
C GLN A 46 10.71 -28.09 8.18
N PRO A 47 9.99 -27.57 9.20
CA PRO A 47 8.68 -26.96 8.96
C PRO A 47 8.86 -25.80 7.99
N ARG A 48 8.28 -25.92 6.79
CA ARG A 48 8.23 -24.81 5.83
C ARG A 48 7.29 -23.75 6.41
N ALA A 49 7.88 -22.66 6.91
CA ALA A 49 7.13 -21.46 7.26
C ALA A 49 6.25 -21.05 6.06
N GLN A 50 4.96 -20.86 6.30
CA GLN A 50 4.12 -20.16 5.33
C GLN A 50 4.60 -18.71 5.32
N SER A 51 5.05 -18.24 4.15
CA SER A 51 5.48 -16.86 3.96
C SER A 51 4.52 -16.14 3.03
N SER A 52 4.01 -15.00 3.50
CA SER A 52 3.38 -14.01 2.63
C SER A 52 4.47 -13.15 1.99
N LEU A 53 4.30 -12.83 0.71
CA LEU A 53 5.25 -12.06 -0.09
C LEU A 53 4.55 -10.82 -0.64
N GLY A 54 5.11 -9.66 -0.32
CA GLY A 54 4.67 -8.37 -0.85
C GLY A 54 5.84 -7.44 -1.15
N SER A 55 5.50 -6.20 -1.43
CA SER A 55 6.43 -5.10 -1.63
C SER A 55 6.28 -4.05 -0.54
N GLY A 56 7.26 -3.17 -0.42
CA GLY A 56 7.22 -1.98 0.42
C GLY A 56 7.96 -0.82 -0.24
N VAL A 57 7.77 0.39 0.27
CA VAL A 57 8.41 1.60 -0.25
C VAL A 57 9.16 2.32 0.86
N LEU A 58 10.47 2.52 0.67
CA LEU A 58 11.30 3.37 1.51
C LEU A 58 10.95 4.84 1.28
N VAL A 59 10.39 5.48 2.31
CA VAL A 59 9.94 6.89 2.28
C VAL A 59 10.81 7.81 3.13
N ASP A 60 11.71 7.24 3.96
CA ASP A 60 12.66 7.99 4.78
C ASP A 60 14.04 7.32 4.76
N PRO A 61 15.15 8.09 4.58
CA PRO A 61 16.50 7.52 4.46
C PRO A 61 16.98 6.79 5.72
N SER A 62 16.33 7.00 6.87
CA SER A 62 16.58 6.25 8.10
C SER A 62 16.07 4.81 8.04
N GLY A 63 15.28 4.43 7.02
CA GLY A 63 14.75 3.09 6.83
C GLY A 63 13.28 2.94 7.23
N VAL A 64 12.47 3.99 7.09
CA VAL A 64 11.01 3.92 7.23
C VAL A 64 10.41 3.41 5.93
N ILE A 65 9.63 2.34 6.03
CA ILE A 65 9.00 1.66 4.90
C ILE A 65 7.50 1.67 5.09
N VAL A 66 6.76 1.97 4.02
CA VAL A 66 5.30 1.78 3.98
C VAL A 66 4.98 0.55 3.14
N THR A 67 4.06 -0.28 3.61
CA THR A 67 3.52 -1.45 2.90
C THR A 67 2.03 -1.60 3.24
N ASN A 68 1.38 -2.62 2.69
CA ASN A 68 0.01 -2.92 3.07
C ASN A 68 -0.08 -3.73 4.37
N PHE A 69 -1.18 -3.53 5.11
CA PHE A 69 -1.45 -4.30 6.31
C PHE A 69 -1.61 -5.79 5.99
N HIS A 70 -2.38 -6.14 4.94
CA HIS A 70 -2.65 -7.54 4.61
C HIS A 70 -1.37 -8.33 4.26
N VAL A 71 -0.30 -7.66 3.82
CA VAL A 71 1.00 -8.30 3.54
C VAL A 71 1.61 -8.86 4.83
N ILE A 72 1.42 -8.17 5.97
CA ILE A 72 2.05 -8.48 7.26
C ILE A 72 1.06 -8.98 8.33
N LYS A 73 -0.24 -9.09 8.00
CA LYS A 73 -1.36 -9.25 8.96
C LYS A 73 -1.09 -10.32 10.02
N ASP A 74 -0.67 -11.50 9.57
CA ASP A 74 -0.52 -12.68 10.41
C ASP A 74 0.96 -13.07 10.60
N ALA A 75 1.89 -12.14 10.43
CA ALA A 75 3.34 -12.43 10.50
C ALA A 75 3.86 -12.39 11.94
N ASP A 76 4.61 -13.41 12.36
CA ASP A 76 5.38 -13.36 13.61
C ASP A 76 6.68 -12.57 13.43
N GLU A 77 7.32 -12.73 12.28
CA GLU A 77 8.51 -12.00 11.88
C GLU A 77 8.30 -11.40 10.49
N VAL A 78 8.70 -10.12 10.34
CA VAL A 78 8.69 -9.42 9.06
C VAL A 78 10.13 -9.07 8.68
N LYS A 79 10.59 -9.64 7.56
CA LYS A 79 11.88 -9.33 6.95
C LYS A 79 11.71 -8.49 5.70
N VAL A 80 12.71 -7.68 5.42
CA VAL A 80 12.76 -6.81 4.25
C VAL A 80 14.02 -7.11 3.46
N ALA A 81 13.91 -7.28 2.14
CA ALA A 81 15.06 -7.29 1.25
C ALA A 81 15.07 -6.05 0.35
N THR A 82 16.18 -5.32 0.34
CA THR A 82 16.38 -4.17 -0.54
C THR A 82 16.74 -4.59 -1.97
N ALA A 83 16.58 -3.70 -2.94
CA ALA A 83 16.87 -3.97 -4.35
C ALA A 83 18.34 -4.38 -4.63
N ASP A 84 19.27 -4.05 -3.73
CA ASP A 84 20.67 -4.47 -3.79
C ASP A 84 20.95 -5.84 -3.12
N GLY A 85 19.91 -6.53 -2.64
CA GLY A 85 19.97 -7.88 -2.08
C GLY A 85 20.30 -7.94 -0.58
N ARG A 86 20.42 -6.80 0.13
CA ARG A 86 20.59 -6.82 1.59
C ARG A 86 19.28 -7.18 2.27
N GLU A 87 19.36 -7.98 3.34
CA GLU A 87 18.20 -8.39 4.14
C GLU A 87 18.23 -7.78 5.55
N PHE A 88 17.06 -7.43 6.06
CA PHE A 88 16.88 -6.80 7.37
C PHE A 88 15.67 -7.40 8.10
N THR A 89 15.81 -7.70 9.38
CA THR A 89 14.64 -7.85 10.26
C THR A 89 14.04 -6.48 10.49
N SER A 90 12.72 -6.35 10.36
CA SER A 90 12.01 -5.10 10.53
C SER A 90 11.21 -5.05 11.83
N LYS A 91 10.96 -3.83 12.33
CA LYS A 91 10.00 -3.58 13.41
C LYS A 91 8.75 -2.94 12.83
N VAL A 92 7.58 -3.41 13.23
CA VAL A 92 6.30 -2.74 12.90
C VAL A 92 6.16 -1.51 13.81
N MET A 93 6.08 -0.31 13.22
CA MET A 93 5.90 0.95 13.94
C MET A 93 4.43 1.27 14.15
N LEU A 94 3.62 1.09 13.11
CA LEU A 94 2.18 1.40 13.10
C LEU A 94 1.50 0.51 12.05
N ARG A 95 0.25 0.11 12.29
CA ARG A 95 -0.55 -0.66 11.34
C ARG A 95 -2.04 -0.40 11.52
N ASP A 96 -2.79 -0.37 10.43
CA ASP A 96 -4.24 -0.13 10.42
C ASP A 96 -4.90 -1.03 9.37
N GLU A 97 -5.75 -1.95 9.82
CA GLU A 97 -6.46 -2.90 8.95
C GLU A 97 -7.46 -2.20 8.04
N THR A 98 -8.13 -1.17 8.54
CA THR A 98 -9.18 -0.46 7.81
C THR A 98 -8.63 0.47 6.72
N LEU A 99 -7.38 0.93 6.82
CA LEU A 99 -6.66 1.65 5.75
C LEU A 99 -5.84 0.72 4.87
N ASP A 100 -5.69 -0.55 5.27
CA ASP A 100 -4.78 -1.52 4.68
C ASP A 100 -3.32 -0.99 4.60
N LEU A 101 -2.85 -0.29 5.64
CA LEU A 101 -1.49 0.29 5.71
C LEU A 101 -0.71 -0.23 6.91
N ALA A 102 0.60 -0.36 6.72
CA ALA A 102 1.57 -0.59 7.79
C ALA A 102 2.87 0.19 7.54
N VAL A 103 3.47 0.65 8.63
CA VAL A 103 4.80 1.29 8.64
C VAL A 103 5.79 0.35 9.32
N LEU A 104 6.88 0.04 8.64
CA LEU A 104 7.97 -0.79 9.13
C LEU A 104 9.24 0.06 9.30
N LYS A 105 10.13 -0.39 10.18
CA LYS A 105 11.46 0.18 10.40
C LYS A 105 12.54 -0.87 10.21
N ILE A 106 13.51 -0.57 9.35
CA ILE A 106 14.80 -1.27 9.26
C ILE A 106 15.95 -0.32 9.61
N SER A 107 17.12 -0.84 9.93
CA SER A 107 18.29 -0.03 10.34
C SER A 107 19.54 -0.48 9.62
N ALA A 108 20.37 0.48 9.21
CA ALA A 108 21.68 0.27 8.60
C ALA A 108 22.60 1.45 8.92
N ASP A 109 23.91 1.26 8.77
CA ASP A 109 24.91 2.31 9.02
C ASP A 109 24.89 3.43 7.97
N LYS A 110 24.34 3.14 6.78
CA LYS A 110 24.23 4.08 5.65
C LYS A 110 22.78 4.41 5.36
N PRO A 111 22.47 5.64 4.93
CA PRO A 111 21.12 6.01 4.51
C PRO A 111 20.63 5.14 3.36
N PHE A 112 19.32 4.87 3.35
CA PHE A 112 18.66 4.14 2.27
C PHE A 112 18.25 5.07 1.12
N PRO A 113 18.19 4.56 -0.13
CA PRO A 113 17.51 5.26 -1.21
C PRO A 113 16.01 5.36 -0.90
N VAL A 114 15.38 6.48 -1.29
CA VAL A 114 13.97 6.75 -1.01
C VAL A 114 13.25 7.32 -2.22
N ILE A 115 11.94 7.16 -2.24
CA ILE A 115 11.06 7.92 -3.14
C ILE A 115 10.42 9.06 -2.34
N ALA A 116 10.49 10.29 -2.88
CA ALA A 116 9.80 11.42 -2.30
C ALA A 116 8.28 11.24 -2.43
N ILE A 117 7.55 11.47 -1.34
CA ILE A 117 6.08 11.45 -1.36
C ILE A 117 5.58 12.69 -2.10
N GLY A 118 4.78 12.48 -3.15
CA GLY A 118 4.13 13.53 -3.93
C GLY A 118 2.80 14.00 -3.33
N ASP A 119 2.07 14.82 -4.08
CA ASP A 119 0.71 15.23 -3.74
C ASP A 119 -0.28 14.45 -4.61
N SER A 120 -1.05 13.55 -4.00
CA SER A 120 -2.06 12.76 -4.71
C SER A 120 -3.32 13.55 -5.06
N ASP A 121 -3.58 14.69 -4.41
CA ASP A 121 -4.76 15.51 -4.69
C ASP A 121 -4.60 16.34 -5.98
N ALA A 122 -3.35 16.50 -6.42
CA ALA A 122 -2.97 17.14 -7.68
C ALA A 122 -3.07 16.20 -8.89
N LEU A 123 -3.36 14.90 -8.70
CA LEU A 123 -3.53 13.96 -9.81
C LEU A 123 -4.80 14.26 -10.60
N GLU A 124 -4.72 14.02 -11.91
CA GLU A 124 -5.85 14.06 -12.83
C GLU A 124 -6.06 12.69 -13.51
N VAL A 125 -7.31 12.40 -13.88
CA VAL A 125 -7.61 11.23 -14.72
C VAL A 125 -6.92 11.42 -16.07
N GLY A 126 -6.11 10.44 -16.47
CA GLY A 126 -5.27 10.48 -17.68
C GLY A 126 -3.78 10.67 -17.40
N ASP A 127 -3.39 11.03 -16.18
CA ASP A 127 -1.97 11.17 -15.81
C ASP A 127 -1.23 9.84 -15.95
N LEU A 128 -0.06 9.88 -16.60
CA LEU A 128 0.83 8.71 -16.72
C LEU A 128 1.41 8.33 -15.36
N VAL A 129 1.37 7.04 -15.06
CA VAL A 129 1.89 6.45 -13.82
C VAL A 129 2.67 5.17 -14.10
N LEU A 130 3.62 4.87 -13.23
CA LEU A 130 4.30 3.57 -13.18
C LEU A 130 4.00 2.88 -11.86
N ALA A 131 3.60 1.61 -11.93
CA ALA A 131 3.52 0.74 -10.78
C ALA A 131 4.80 -0.09 -10.66
N ILE A 132 5.40 -0.08 -9.49
CA ILE A 132 6.66 -0.75 -9.19
C ILE A 132 6.45 -1.66 -7.98
N GLY A 133 6.86 -2.92 -8.11
CA GLY A 133 6.84 -3.91 -7.03
C GLY A 133 7.82 -5.03 -7.33
N ASN A 134 7.78 -6.10 -6.54
CA ASN A 134 8.58 -7.30 -6.78
C ASN A 134 7.72 -8.56 -6.68
N PRO A 135 6.94 -8.86 -7.72
CA PRO A 135 6.09 -10.03 -7.75
C PRO A 135 6.96 -11.29 -7.75
N PHE A 136 6.64 -12.23 -6.86
CA PHE A 136 7.24 -13.59 -6.80
C PHE A 136 8.73 -13.70 -6.44
N GLY A 137 9.39 -12.61 -6.05
CA GLY A 137 10.80 -12.64 -5.62
C GLY A 137 11.79 -12.96 -6.75
N VAL A 138 11.33 -12.90 -8.00
CA VAL A 138 12.14 -13.17 -9.22
C VAL A 138 12.81 -11.91 -9.78
N GLY A 139 12.47 -10.73 -9.25
CA GLY A 139 13.03 -9.45 -9.66
C GLY A 139 11.98 -8.35 -9.68
N GLN A 140 12.43 -7.13 -9.39
CA GLN A 140 11.56 -5.96 -9.40
C GLN A 140 10.88 -5.78 -10.77
N THR A 141 9.57 -5.68 -10.76
CA THR A 141 8.74 -5.49 -11.95
C THR A 141 8.23 -4.06 -12.02
N THR A 142 8.12 -3.54 -13.22
CA THR A 142 7.53 -2.23 -13.48
C THR A 142 6.50 -2.34 -14.59
N THR A 143 5.32 -1.79 -14.36
CA THR A 143 4.23 -1.71 -15.33
C THR A 143 3.82 -0.24 -15.46
N SER A 144 3.39 0.15 -16.66
CA SER A 144 2.94 1.51 -16.95
C SER A 144 1.44 1.55 -17.18
N GLY A 145 0.82 2.67 -16.87
CA GLY A 145 -0.58 2.95 -17.17
C GLY A 145 -0.89 4.42 -16.98
N ILE A 146 -2.17 4.72 -16.82
CA ILE A 146 -2.70 6.03 -16.46
C ILE A 146 -3.52 5.97 -15.19
N VAL A 147 -3.76 7.12 -14.57
CA VAL A 147 -4.86 7.27 -13.61
C VAL A 147 -6.18 7.13 -14.38
N SER A 148 -6.95 6.08 -14.07
CA SER A 148 -8.22 5.78 -14.73
C SER A 148 -9.42 6.41 -14.03
N ALA A 149 -9.33 6.58 -12.70
CA ALA A 149 -10.33 7.26 -11.89
C ALA A 149 -9.70 7.67 -10.56
N LEU A 150 -10.26 8.71 -9.95
CA LEU A 150 -9.96 9.11 -8.57
C LEU A 150 -11.22 8.83 -7.77
N ALA A 151 -11.24 7.73 -7.02
CA ALA A 151 -12.39 7.38 -6.22
C ALA A 151 -12.44 8.31 -5.00
N ARG A 152 -13.31 9.32 -5.07
CA ARG A 152 -13.60 10.26 -3.98
C ARG A 152 -14.79 9.81 -3.10
N SER A 153 -15.31 8.59 -3.30
CA SER A 153 -16.42 8.02 -2.51
C SER A 153 -16.58 6.51 -2.73
N HIS A 154 -17.19 5.84 -1.74
CA HIS A 154 -17.50 4.41 -1.60
C HIS A 154 -17.57 3.58 -2.90
N ILE A 155 -16.51 2.83 -3.18
CA ILE A 155 -16.56 1.65 -4.06
C ILE A 155 -16.53 0.44 -3.14
N GLY A 156 -17.61 -0.35 -3.14
CA GLY A 156 -17.94 -1.45 -2.21
C GLY A 156 -16.99 -2.65 -2.17
N VAL A 157 -15.69 -2.39 -2.01
CA VAL A 157 -14.64 -3.37 -1.70
C VAL A 157 -14.15 -3.19 -0.25
N SER A 158 -14.33 -2.00 0.32
CA SER A 158 -14.34 -1.73 1.77
C SER A 158 -15.09 -0.42 2.03
N ASP A 159 -15.80 -0.33 3.15
CA ASP A 159 -16.79 0.71 3.40
C ASP A 159 -16.22 2.14 3.63
N SER A 160 -14.94 2.41 3.37
CA SER A 160 -14.32 3.74 3.62
C SER A 160 -12.96 3.94 2.94
N GLY A 161 -12.82 3.63 1.64
CA GLY A 161 -11.55 3.78 0.92
C GLY A 161 -11.57 4.85 -0.16
N TYR A 162 -10.73 5.89 -0.01
CA TYR A 162 -10.31 6.74 -1.13
C TYR A 162 -9.20 6.02 -1.88
N PHE A 163 -9.40 5.71 -3.16
CA PHE A 163 -8.42 4.99 -3.98
C PHE A 163 -8.11 5.72 -5.29
N ILE A 164 -6.87 5.61 -5.73
CA ILE A 164 -6.48 5.93 -7.11
C ILE A 164 -6.69 4.65 -7.92
N GLN A 165 -7.51 4.72 -8.96
CA GLN A 165 -7.67 3.63 -9.92
C GLN A 165 -6.68 3.81 -11.06
N THR A 166 -6.04 2.73 -11.50
CA THR A 166 -5.14 2.71 -12.65
C THR A 166 -5.31 1.45 -13.50
N ASP A 167 -4.99 1.56 -14.78
CA ASP A 167 -4.89 0.42 -15.70
C ASP A 167 -3.47 -0.18 -15.75
N ALA A 168 -2.51 0.42 -15.04
CA ALA A 168 -1.19 -0.18 -14.83
C ALA A 168 -1.36 -1.56 -14.20
N ALA A 169 -0.72 -2.57 -14.77
CA ALA A 169 -0.90 -3.94 -14.32
C ALA A 169 -0.36 -4.14 -12.89
N ILE A 170 -1.27 -4.35 -11.93
CA ILE A 170 -0.99 -4.74 -10.55
C ILE A 170 -1.27 -6.24 -10.42
N ASN A 171 -0.28 -7.03 -10.00
CA ASN A 171 -0.42 -8.48 -9.81
C ASN A 171 0.04 -8.85 -8.39
N PRO A 172 -0.30 -10.05 -7.88
CA PRO A 172 0.20 -10.53 -6.60
C PRO A 172 1.71 -10.31 -6.44
N GLY A 173 2.09 -9.68 -5.32
CA GLY A 173 3.46 -9.27 -4.99
C GLY A 173 3.84 -7.85 -5.41
N ASN A 174 3.01 -7.13 -6.19
CA ASN A 174 3.07 -5.66 -6.28
C ASN A 174 2.37 -4.96 -5.10
N SER A 175 1.52 -5.69 -4.34
CA SER A 175 0.86 -5.16 -3.14
C SER A 175 1.89 -4.64 -2.15
N GLY A 176 1.67 -3.41 -1.67
CA GLY A 176 2.58 -2.62 -0.85
C GLY A 176 3.65 -1.86 -1.63
N GLY A 177 3.73 -2.05 -2.95
CA GLY A 177 4.69 -1.39 -3.84
C GLY A 177 4.24 0.03 -4.24
N ALA A 178 5.10 0.73 -5.00
CA ALA A 178 4.91 2.12 -5.35
C ALA A 178 4.03 2.31 -6.60
N LEU A 179 3.15 3.30 -6.57
CA LEU A 179 2.61 3.96 -7.76
C LEU A 179 3.27 5.34 -7.85
N ILE A 180 3.99 5.63 -8.94
CA ILE A 180 4.73 6.89 -9.12
C ILE A 180 4.23 7.67 -10.33
N ASN A 181 4.29 9.01 -10.24
CA ASN A 181 4.09 9.90 -11.37
C ASN A 181 5.37 10.02 -12.23
N MET A 182 5.27 10.72 -13.36
CA MET A 182 6.42 10.96 -14.26
C MET A 182 7.50 11.87 -13.66
N GLY A 183 7.22 12.55 -12.55
CA GLY A 183 8.20 13.30 -11.77
C GLY A 183 9.02 12.43 -10.80
N GLY A 184 8.73 11.13 -10.71
CA GLY A 184 9.41 10.20 -9.80
C GLY A 184 8.98 10.31 -8.35
N GLN A 185 7.80 10.88 -8.11
CA GLN A 185 7.22 10.99 -6.77
C GLN A 185 6.20 9.87 -6.53
N LEU A 186 6.15 9.37 -5.30
CA LEU A 186 5.13 8.42 -4.86
C LEU A 186 3.79 9.13 -4.83
N VAL A 187 2.83 8.63 -5.62
CA VAL A 187 1.45 9.13 -5.62
C VAL A 187 0.46 8.13 -5.00
N GLY A 188 0.86 6.88 -4.82
CA GLY A 188 0.12 5.93 -3.99
C GLY A 188 0.84 4.62 -3.71
N ILE A 189 0.24 3.79 -2.85
CA ILE A 189 0.70 2.43 -2.53
C ILE A 189 -0.24 1.42 -3.18
N ASN A 190 0.28 0.57 -4.06
CA ASN A 190 -0.50 -0.44 -4.78
C ASN A 190 -1.09 -1.44 -3.77
N THR A 191 -2.40 -1.69 -3.82
CA THR A 191 -3.07 -2.48 -2.76
C THR A 191 -3.77 -3.72 -3.31
N ALA A 192 -4.74 -3.52 -4.19
CA ALA A 192 -5.65 -4.56 -4.64
C ALA A 192 -5.93 -4.42 -6.13
N ILE A 193 -6.42 -5.52 -6.69
CA ILE A 193 -7.07 -5.55 -8.00
C ILE A 193 -8.51 -5.98 -7.84
N TYR A 194 -9.39 -5.46 -8.70
CA TYR A 194 -10.66 -6.12 -8.92
C TYR A 194 -10.45 -7.21 -9.96
N SER A 195 -10.41 -8.48 -9.54
CA SER A 195 -10.27 -9.61 -10.47
C SER A 195 -11.06 -10.83 -10.02
N ARG A 196 -11.80 -11.44 -10.95
CA ARG A 196 -12.49 -12.73 -10.75
C ARG A 196 -11.54 -13.93 -10.94
N SER A 197 -10.40 -13.74 -11.59
CA SER A 197 -9.44 -14.80 -11.96
C SER A 197 -8.10 -14.70 -11.22
N GLY A 198 -7.85 -13.63 -10.47
CA GLY A 198 -6.60 -13.39 -9.73
C GLY A 198 -5.48 -12.68 -10.51
N GLY A 199 -5.66 -12.44 -11.81
CA GLY A 199 -4.77 -11.61 -12.63
C GLY A 199 -5.37 -10.23 -12.93
N SER A 200 -4.53 -9.21 -13.19
CA SER A 200 -5.02 -7.88 -13.58
C SER A 200 -5.88 -7.93 -14.84
N ILE A 201 -7.03 -7.25 -14.81
CA ILE A 201 -7.89 -6.99 -15.99
C ILE A 201 -7.90 -5.51 -16.37
N GLY A 202 -6.88 -4.76 -15.95
CA GLY A 202 -6.80 -3.30 -16.17
C GLY A 202 -7.56 -2.46 -15.14
N ILE A 203 -7.84 -3.02 -13.96
CA ILE A 203 -8.46 -2.32 -12.83
C ILE A 203 -7.62 -2.59 -11.57
N GLY A 204 -6.62 -1.74 -11.35
CA GLY A 204 -5.80 -1.72 -10.14
C GLY A 204 -6.16 -0.54 -9.24
N PHE A 205 -5.91 -0.70 -7.94
CA PHE A 205 -6.13 0.35 -6.94
C PHE A 205 -4.86 0.63 -6.14
N ALA A 206 -4.66 1.91 -5.82
CA ALA A 206 -3.62 2.38 -4.94
C ALA A 206 -4.17 3.31 -3.86
N ILE A 207 -3.62 3.21 -2.65
CA ILE A 207 -3.92 4.11 -1.53
C ILE A 207 -3.21 5.45 -1.78
N PRO A 208 -3.90 6.61 -1.72
CA PRO A 208 -3.32 7.91 -2.06
C PRO A 208 -2.11 8.31 -1.19
N SER A 209 -1.11 8.93 -1.81
CA SER A 209 0.12 9.35 -1.13
C SER A 209 -0.06 10.35 0.02
N ASN A 210 -1.11 11.19 -0.01
CA ASN A 210 -1.39 12.12 1.09
C ASN A 210 -1.82 11.36 2.37
N MET A 211 -2.60 10.29 2.23
CA MET A 211 -2.92 9.38 3.35
C MET A 211 -1.66 8.67 3.85
N VAL A 212 -0.85 8.18 2.92
CA VAL A 212 0.44 7.51 3.24
C VAL A 212 1.38 8.45 4.00
N ARG A 213 1.46 9.72 3.62
CA ARG A 213 2.25 10.75 4.30
C ARG A 213 1.80 10.92 5.74
N ALA A 214 0.50 11.17 5.95
CA ALA A 214 -0.06 11.35 7.29
C ALA A 214 0.19 10.12 8.18
N PHE A 215 0.00 8.92 7.63
CA PHE A 215 0.21 7.66 8.35
C PHE A 215 1.69 7.43 8.71
N ALA A 216 2.61 7.73 7.79
CA ALA A 216 4.05 7.64 8.04
C ALA A 216 4.51 8.69 9.07
N ASP A 217 3.96 9.89 9.04
CA ASP A 217 4.26 10.95 10.01
C ASP A 217 3.76 10.59 11.42
N ALA A 218 2.55 10.03 11.53
CA ALA A 218 2.02 9.50 12.80
C ALA A 218 2.92 8.41 13.39
N ALA A 219 3.35 7.45 12.56
CA ALA A 219 4.28 6.41 12.99
C ALA A 219 5.62 6.98 13.47
N LYS A 220 6.20 7.95 12.74
CA LYS A 220 7.45 8.63 13.13
C LYS A 220 7.30 9.44 14.42
N ALA A 221 6.11 9.98 14.69
CA ALA A 221 5.79 10.65 15.95
C ALA A 221 5.65 9.67 17.13
N GLY A 222 5.68 8.36 16.89
CA GLY A 222 5.58 7.33 17.91
C GLY A 222 4.15 7.03 18.36
N LEU A 223 3.15 7.42 17.56
CA LEU A 223 1.76 7.06 17.80
C LEU A 223 1.57 5.56 17.56
N ASP A 224 0.79 4.91 18.43
CA ASP A 224 0.45 3.49 18.38
C ASP A 224 -0.86 3.22 17.63
N PHE A 225 -1.65 4.25 17.37
CA PHE A 225 -2.83 4.24 16.51
C PHE A 225 -2.87 5.48 15.62
N PHE A 226 -3.64 5.39 14.53
CA PHE A 226 -3.85 6.50 13.62
C PHE A 226 -5.23 7.11 13.84
N GLU A 227 -5.27 8.32 14.41
CA GLU A 227 -6.49 9.13 14.44
C GLU A 227 -6.79 9.62 13.02
N ARG A 228 -7.86 9.08 12.44
CA ARG A 228 -8.32 9.54 11.13
C ARG A 228 -8.77 11.00 11.24
N PRO A 229 -8.27 11.90 10.39
CA PRO A 229 -8.81 13.24 10.31
C PRO A 229 -10.33 13.17 10.08
N TYR A 230 -11.11 13.78 10.97
CA TYR A 230 -12.56 13.86 10.87
C TYR A 230 -12.97 15.33 10.96
N ILE A 231 -14.02 15.70 10.22
CA ILE A 231 -14.51 17.09 10.19
C ILE A 231 -15.50 17.35 11.33
N GLY A 232 -16.13 16.31 11.89
CA GLY A 232 -17.20 16.45 12.88
C GLY A 232 -18.52 16.92 12.25
N ALA A 233 -18.75 16.54 10.99
CA ALA A 233 -19.97 16.83 10.26
C ALA A 233 -20.40 15.61 9.45
N GLU A 234 -21.70 15.36 9.38
CA GLU A 234 -22.27 14.36 8.49
C GLU A 234 -22.64 15.01 7.16
N PHE A 235 -22.43 14.25 6.09
CA PHE A 235 -22.64 14.73 4.72
C PHE A 235 -23.56 13.80 3.97
N GLU A 236 -24.53 14.39 3.28
CA GLU A 236 -25.37 13.71 2.30
C GLU A 236 -25.00 14.15 0.89
N LEU A 237 -25.11 13.22 -0.07
CA LEU A 237 -24.94 13.57 -1.47
C LEU A 237 -26.08 14.50 -1.91
N VAL A 238 -25.75 15.61 -2.57
CA VAL A 238 -26.77 16.48 -3.15
C VAL A 238 -27.41 15.77 -4.33
N THR A 239 -28.59 15.19 -4.12
CA THR A 239 -29.40 14.56 -5.18
C THR A 239 -30.12 15.62 -6.02
N PRO A 240 -30.64 15.30 -7.22
CA PRO A 240 -31.47 16.23 -7.99
C PRO A 240 -32.63 16.81 -7.19
N GLN A 241 -33.28 16.01 -6.35
CA GLN A 241 -34.40 16.44 -5.51
C GLN A 241 -33.96 17.41 -4.41
N ILE A 242 -32.80 17.16 -3.79
CA ILE A 242 -32.20 18.08 -2.81
C ILE A 242 -31.75 19.38 -3.50
N ALA A 243 -31.16 19.30 -4.68
CA ALA A 243 -30.75 20.46 -5.46
C ALA A 243 -31.95 21.35 -5.81
N GLU A 244 -33.04 20.75 -6.28
CA GLU A 244 -34.29 21.45 -6.60
C GLU A 244 -34.88 22.13 -5.36
N SER A 245 -34.94 21.44 -4.22
CA SER A 245 -35.49 22.01 -2.98
C SER A 245 -34.64 23.15 -2.41
N LEU A 246 -33.33 23.13 -2.65
CA LEU A 246 -32.39 24.19 -2.25
C LEU A 246 -32.22 25.28 -3.31
N GLY A 247 -32.89 25.20 -4.46
CA GLY A 247 -32.78 26.17 -5.55
C GLY A 247 -31.42 26.16 -6.27
N MET A 248 -30.70 25.04 -6.22
CA MET A 248 -29.42 24.86 -6.89
C MET A 248 -29.62 24.55 -8.38
N GLU A 249 -28.81 25.14 -9.25
CA GLU A 249 -28.88 24.87 -10.69
C GLU A 249 -28.49 23.43 -11.06
N LYS A 250 -27.63 22.79 -10.26
CA LYS A 250 -27.13 21.43 -10.49
C LYS A 250 -26.98 20.66 -9.16
N PRO A 251 -27.20 19.33 -9.16
CA PRO A 251 -26.97 18.47 -8.00
C PRO A 251 -25.48 18.18 -7.83
N THR A 252 -24.75 19.17 -7.33
CA THR A 252 -23.30 19.08 -7.12
C THR A 252 -22.92 19.47 -5.69
N GLY A 253 -21.98 18.73 -5.10
CA GLY A 253 -21.47 18.98 -3.75
C GLY A 253 -22.01 17.99 -2.72
N ALA A 254 -21.76 18.31 -1.46
CA ALA A 254 -22.23 17.55 -0.31
C ALA A 254 -23.02 18.48 0.60
N LEU A 255 -24.21 18.04 1.02
CA LEU A 255 -25.05 18.74 1.99
C LEU A 255 -24.59 18.37 3.38
N VAL A 256 -24.31 19.36 4.24
CA VAL A 256 -24.06 19.11 5.66
C VAL A 256 -25.38 18.81 6.35
N SER A 257 -25.61 17.55 6.73
CA SER A 257 -26.85 17.12 7.38
C SER A 257 -26.82 17.33 8.89
N SER A 258 -25.64 17.23 9.50
CA SER A 258 -25.43 17.53 10.92
C SER A 258 -23.99 18.00 11.19
N VAL A 259 -23.82 18.77 12.27
CA VAL A 259 -22.51 19.18 12.79
C VAL A 259 -22.47 18.80 14.27
N GLU A 260 -21.41 18.12 14.67
CA GLU A 260 -21.17 17.78 16.06
C GLU A 260 -20.71 19.03 16.81
N GLY A 261 -21.47 19.46 17.83
CA GLY A 261 -21.26 20.75 18.50
C GLY A 261 -19.94 20.89 19.29
N SER A 262 -19.20 19.80 19.50
CA SER A 262 -17.85 19.82 20.07
C SER A 262 -16.76 19.34 19.09
N GLY A 263 -17.13 19.07 17.84
CA GLY A 263 -16.24 18.60 16.80
C GLY A 263 -15.55 19.75 16.05
N PRO A 264 -14.60 19.45 15.15
CA PRO A 264 -13.82 20.49 14.44
C PRO A 264 -14.63 21.47 13.58
N ALA A 265 -15.84 21.08 13.15
CA ALA A 265 -16.75 21.92 12.37
C ALA A 265 -17.77 22.71 13.22
N GLY A 266 -17.84 22.46 14.53
CA GLY A 266 -18.78 23.08 15.48
C GLY A 266 -18.36 24.45 16.00
#